data_AF-A0A939HGT6-F1
#
_entry.id   AF-A0A939HGT6-F1
#
_cell.length_a   1.000
_cell.length_b   1.000
_cell.length_c   1.000
_cell.angle_alpha   90.00
_cell.angle_beta   90.00
_cell.angle_gamma   90.00
#
_symmetry.space_group_name_H-M   'P 1'
#
loop_
_entity.id
_entity.type
_entity.pdbx_description
1 polymer ?
#
loop_
_entity_poly.entity_id
_entity_poly.type
_entity_poly.pdbx_seq_one_letter_code
_entity_poly.pdbx_strand_id
1 'polypeptide(L)'
;GADLYGADLYGADLYGQTLDKLPRAFIEACSRDILFIMEHLKAEVPFLKEKLLAGEVDGSQYEGDCACLVGSLAKGKETSVANVCSTIPYYTKGTHNPGEQWFLNIHEGDMPADNAFSKHAVSLCNQVLGLPLEDGLKVVAKIEVKEA
;
A
#
# COMPACT_ATOMS: atom_id res chain seq x y z
N GLY A 1 -14.12 -3.21 -16.99
CA GLY A 1 -13.96 -3.19 -15.53
C GLY A 1 -15.32 -2.98 -14.92
N ALA A 2 -15.68 -3.80 -13.93
CA ALA A 2 -16.95 -3.67 -13.24
C ALA A 2 -16.95 -2.39 -12.38
N ASP A 3 -18.11 -1.76 -12.25
CA ASP A 3 -18.34 -0.75 -11.21
C ASP A 3 -18.56 -1.49 -9.89
N LEU A 4 -17.73 -1.20 -8.89
CA LEU A 4 -17.76 -1.85 -7.58
C LEU A 4 -18.43 -0.97 -6.52
N TYR A 5 -19.07 0.14 -6.92
CA TYR A 5 -19.73 1.05 -6.00
C TYR A 5 -20.85 0.37 -5.22
N GLY A 6 -20.71 0.32 -3.90
CA GLY A 6 -21.69 -0.31 -2.99
C GLY A 6 -21.53 -1.82 -2.78
N ALA A 7 -20.51 -2.45 -3.35
CA ALA A 7 -20.19 -3.85 -3.10
C ALA A 7 -19.44 -4.06 -1.76
N ASP A 8 -19.60 -5.25 -1.17
CA ASP A 8 -18.69 -5.73 -0.13
C ASP A 8 -17.40 -6.22 -0.80
N LEU A 9 -16.29 -5.55 -0.50
CA LEU A 9 -14.98 -5.79 -1.12
C LEU A 9 -14.00 -6.51 -0.19
N TYR A 10 -14.43 -6.93 1.01
CA TYR A 10 -13.56 -7.66 1.92
C TYR A 10 -13.20 -9.04 1.33
N GLY A 11 -11.91 -9.29 1.11
CA GLY A 11 -11.40 -10.53 0.52
C GLY A 11 -11.52 -10.59 -1.01
N ALA A 12 -11.93 -9.50 -1.67
CA ALA A 12 -11.97 -9.44 -3.12
C ALA A 12 -10.57 -9.25 -3.71
N ASP A 13 -10.31 -9.92 -4.83
CA ASP A 13 -9.18 -9.59 -5.69
C ASP A 13 -9.51 -8.33 -6.51
N LEU A 14 -8.82 -7.24 -6.19
CA LEU A 14 -8.97 -5.93 -6.83
C LEU A 14 -7.72 -5.57 -7.64
N TYR A 15 -6.85 -6.55 -7.95
CA TYR A 15 -5.64 -6.32 -8.71
C TYR A 15 -5.95 -5.68 -10.07
N GLY A 16 -5.18 -4.65 -10.43
CA GLY A 16 -5.37 -3.88 -11.65
C GLY A 16 -6.63 -2.99 -11.68
N GLN A 17 -7.39 -2.88 -10.59
CA GLN A 17 -8.47 -1.89 -10.50
C GLN A 17 -7.92 -0.47 -10.35
N THR A 18 -8.70 0.49 -10.84
CA THR A 18 -8.44 1.90 -10.67
C THR A 18 -9.27 2.46 -9.51
N LEU A 19 -8.74 3.44 -8.78
CA LEU A 19 -9.38 3.93 -7.55
C LEU A 19 -10.76 4.57 -7.79
N ASP A 20 -11.03 5.09 -8.98
CA ASP A 20 -12.33 5.65 -9.37
C ASP A 20 -13.46 4.61 -9.41
N LYS A 21 -13.13 3.32 -9.50
CA LYS A 21 -14.09 2.22 -9.49
C LYS A 21 -14.35 1.66 -8.11
N LEU A 22 -13.55 2.07 -7.11
CA LEU A 22 -13.67 1.57 -5.74
C LEU A 22 -14.60 2.48 -4.92
N PRO A 23 -15.42 1.92 -4.02
CA PRO A 23 -16.18 2.71 -3.06
C PRO A 23 -15.24 3.62 -2.27
N ARG A 24 -15.57 4.91 -2.20
CA ARG A 24 -14.82 5.89 -1.40
C ARG A 24 -14.66 5.44 0.06
N ALA A 25 -15.73 4.88 0.65
CA ALA A 25 -15.71 4.38 2.02
C ALA A 25 -14.69 3.24 2.23
N PHE A 26 -14.47 2.40 1.21
CA PHE A 26 -13.46 1.34 1.24
C PHE A 26 -12.05 1.93 1.22
N ILE A 27 -11.77 2.86 0.30
CA ILE A 27 -10.46 3.55 0.22
C ILE A 27 -10.16 4.24 1.55
N GLU A 28 -11.13 4.96 2.12
CA GLU A 28 -10.96 5.67 3.40
C GLU A 28 -10.74 4.70 4.56
N ALA A 29 -11.45 3.57 4.61
CA ALA A 29 -11.24 2.54 5.63
C ALA A 29 -9.83 1.95 5.58
N CYS A 30 -9.37 1.56 4.38
CA CYS A 30 -8.03 1.03 4.18
C CYS A 30 -6.96 2.09 4.51
N SER A 31 -7.15 3.33 4.06
CA SER A 31 -6.19 4.41 4.30
C SER A 31 -6.03 4.71 5.79
N ARG A 32 -7.13 4.74 6.56
CA ARG A 32 -7.06 4.96 8.02
C ARG A 32 -6.29 3.86 8.73
N ASP A 33 -6.51 2.60 8.34
CA ASP A 33 -5.80 1.46 8.93
C ASP A 33 -4.30 1.49 8.61
N ILE A 34 -3.95 1.75 7.35
CA ILE A 34 -2.55 1.91 6.91
C ILE A 34 -1.86 3.04 7.68
N LEU A 35 -2.50 4.21 7.77
CA LEU A 35 -1.95 5.36 8.50
C LEU A 35 -1.79 5.05 9.99
N PHE A 36 -2.76 4.38 10.60
CA PHE A 36 -2.67 3.97 12.00
C PHE A 36 -1.45 3.07 12.25
N ILE A 37 -1.22 2.06 11.39
CA ILE A 37 -0.07 1.17 11.47
C ILE A 37 1.24 1.95 11.28
N MET A 38 1.33 2.78 10.24
CA MET A 38 2.53 3.55 9.91
C MET A 38 2.90 4.57 10.99
N GLU A 39 1.94 5.21 11.66
CA GLU A 39 2.22 6.17 12.74
C GLU A 39 2.87 5.49 13.96
N HIS A 40 2.59 4.19 14.20
CA HIS A 40 3.26 3.42 15.26
C HIS A 40 4.64 2.88 14.85
N LEU A 41 4.94 2.92 13.54
CA LEU A 41 6.15 2.37 12.92
C LEU A 41 6.79 3.40 11.99
N LYS A 42 6.78 4.66 12.44
CA LYS A 42 7.15 5.81 11.62
C LYS A 42 8.60 5.75 11.16
N ALA A 43 9.49 5.18 11.96
CA ALA A 43 10.90 5.04 11.62
C ALA A 43 11.14 4.07 10.45
N GLU A 44 10.22 3.14 10.22
CA GLU A 44 10.27 2.09 9.21
C GLU A 44 9.54 2.48 7.91
N VAL A 45 8.73 3.55 7.93
CA VAL A 45 8.02 4.06 6.74
C VAL A 45 8.96 4.41 5.57
N PRO A 46 10.17 4.99 5.76
CA PRO A 46 11.10 5.21 4.66
C PRO A 46 11.48 3.92 3.93
N PHE A 47 11.69 2.83 4.66
CA PHE A 47 12.00 1.53 4.09
C PHE A 47 10.83 1.00 3.26
N LEU A 48 9.61 1.04 3.81
CA LEU A 48 8.40 0.64 3.07
C LEU A 48 8.22 1.46 1.79
N LYS A 49 8.40 2.79 1.87
CA LYS A 49 8.33 3.67 0.70
C LYS A 49 9.36 3.28 -0.36
N GLU A 50 10.61 3.05 0.02
CA GLU A 50 11.67 2.62 -0.90
C GLU A 50 11.27 1.34 -1.64
N LYS A 51 10.78 0.33 -0.91
CA LYS A 51 10.37 -0.95 -1.50
C LYS A 51 9.16 -0.81 -2.42
N LEU A 52 8.17 0.01 -2.06
CA LEU A 52 7.04 0.31 -2.95
C LEU A 52 7.50 1.01 -4.24
N LEU A 53 8.42 1.97 -4.15
CA LEU A 53 8.97 2.68 -5.32
C LEU A 53 9.80 1.76 -6.22
N ALA A 54 10.48 0.77 -5.65
CA ALA A 54 11.28 -0.21 -6.36
C ALA A 54 10.47 -1.39 -6.93
N GLY A 55 9.20 -1.53 -6.54
CA GLY A 55 8.36 -2.69 -6.90
C GLY A 55 8.75 -3.97 -6.19
N GLU A 56 9.31 -3.86 -4.98
CA GLU A 56 9.82 -5.00 -4.18
C GLU A 56 8.84 -5.43 -3.07
N VAL A 57 7.55 -5.08 -3.20
CA VAL A 57 6.50 -5.41 -2.23
C VAL A 57 5.53 -6.42 -2.84
N ASP A 58 5.30 -7.53 -2.14
CA ASP A 58 4.29 -8.55 -2.46
C ASP A 58 3.40 -8.70 -1.23
N GLY A 59 2.20 -8.14 -1.32
CA GLY A 59 1.26 -8.17 -0.21
C GLY A 59 0.51 -9.48 -0.03
N SER A 60 0.70 -10.47 -0.91
CA SER A 60 0.17 -11.82 -0.71
C SER A 60 0.92 -12.62 0.36
N GLN A 61 2.09 -12.14 0.82
CA GLN A 61 2.96 -12.84 1.77
C GLN A 61 3.25 -12.01 3.02
N TYR A 62 3.27 -12.63 4.20
CA TYR A 62 3.65 -11.97 5.47
C TYR A 62 5.15 -11.97 5.75
N GLU A 63 5.89 -12.94 5.21
CA GLU A 63 7.30 -13.24 5.48
C GLU A 63 7.99 -13.59 4.15
N GLY A 64 9.32 -13.49 4.06
CA GLY A 64 10.10 -13.64 2.82
C GLY A 64 10.95 -12.40 2.54
N ASP A 65 11.60 -12.27 1.37
CA ASP A 65 12.35 -11.05 0.99
C ASP A 65 11.43 -9.92 0.52
N CYS A 66 10.25 -10.29 0.01
CA CYS A 66 9.14 -9.46 -0.46
C CYS A 66 7.91 -9.72 0.45
N ALA A 67 7.22 -8.71 1.02
CA ALA A 67 6.11 -8.97 1.96
C ALA A 67 5.07 -7.83 2.03
N CYS A 68 3.92 -8.10 2.63
CA CYS A 68 2.80 -7.20 2.92
C CYS A 68 3.17 -5.97 3.76
N LEU A 69 2.17 -5.17 4.12
CA LEU A 69 2.34 -3.95 4.92
C LEU A 69 3.12 -4.22 6.21
N VAL A 70 2.60 -5.05 7.11
CA VAL A 70 3.30 -5.33 8.38
C VAL A 70 4.56 -6.16 8.19
N GLY A 71 4.63 -7.00 7.14
CA GLY A 71 5.82 -7.76 6.79
C GLY A 71 6.99 -6.86 6.35
N SER A 72 6.69 -5.87 5.52
CA SER A 72 7.66 -4.87 5.06
C SER A 72 8.13 -3.98 6.20
N LEU A 73 7.22 -3.55 7.08
CA LEU A 73 7.60 -2.77 8.27
C LEU A 73 8.45 -3.60 9.25
N ALA A 74 8.14 -4.89 9.42
CA ALA A 74 8.95 -5.80 10.23
C ALA A 74 10.38 -5.95 9.73
N LYS A 75 10.57 -5.98 8.40
CA LYS A 75 11.91 -5.96 7.80
C LYS A 75 12.64 -4.65 8.02
N GLY A 76 11.96 -3.52 7.81
CA GLY A 76 12.54 -2.21 8.08
C GLY A 76 13.00 -2.06 9.54
N LYS A 77 12.31 -2.74 10.45
CA LYS A 77 12.65 -2.81 11.88
C LYS A 77 13.65 -3.91 12.25
N GLU A 78 14.04 -4.76 11.29
CA GLU A 78 14.84 -5.97 11.51
C GLU A 78 14.27 -6.89 12.61
N THR A 79 12.96 -7.10 12.59
CA THR A 79 12.25 -7.92 13.60
C THR A 79 11.18 -8.81 13.00
N SER A 80 10.56 -9.66 13.82
CA SER A 80 9.47 -10.54 13.37
C SER A 80 8.15 -9.78 13.21
N VAL A 81 7.28 -10.27 12.33
CA VAL A 81 5.91 -9.74 12.20
C VAL A 81 5.17 -9.76 13.53
N ALA A 82 5.38 -10.79 14.35
CA ALA A 82 4.77 -10.90 15.68
C ALA A 82 5.19 -9.75 16.62
N ASN A 83 6.47 -9.37 16.59
CA ASN A 83 6.98 -8.25 17.39
C ASN A 83 6.48 -6.90 16.87
N VAL A 84 6.33 -6.74 15.56
CA VAL A 84 5.68 -5.54 15.01
C VAL A 84 4.23 -5.47 15.45
N CYS A 85 3.47 -6.55 15.33
CA CYS A 85 2.06 -6.58 15.73
C CYS A 85 1.87 -6.24 17.21
N SER A 86 2.77 -6.68 18.10
CA SER A 86 2.68 -6.34 19.52
C SER A 86 2.95 -4.86 19.83
N THR A 87 3.53 -4.11 18.89
CA THR A 87 3.77 -2.66 19.03
C THR A 87 2.58 -1.81 18.57
N ILE A 88 1.64 -2.40 17.83
CA ILE A 88 0.46 -1.72 17.31
C ILE A 88 -0.74 -2.05 18.21
N PRO A 89 -1.37 -1.07 18.89
CA PRO A 89 -2.48 -1.32 19.81
C PRO A 89 -3.66 -2.01 19.11
N TYR A 90 -4.17 -3.08 19.73
CA TYR A 90 -5.35 -3.84 19.26
C TYR A 90 -5.22 -4.44 17.86
N TYR A 91 -3.99 -4.61 17.36
CA TYR A 91 -3.74 -5.14 16.03
C TYR A 91 -3.45 -6.65 16.07
N THR A 92 -4.13 -7.40 15.21
CA THR A 92 -3.82 -8.81 14.95
C THR A 92 -3.60 -8.97 13.45
N LYS A 93 -2.43 -9.49 13.02
CA LYS A 93 -2.17 -9.71 11.60
C LYS A 93 -3.26 -10.56 10.94
N GLY A 94 -3.58 -10.24 9.70
CA GLY A 94 -4.51 -11.02 8.90
C GLY A 94 -5.22 -10.19 7.83
N THR A 95 -5.80 -10.90 6.88
CA THR A 95 -6.53 -10.33 5.75
C THR A 95 -7.87 -9.71 6.16
N HIS A 96 -8.29 -9.78 7.42
CA HIS A 96 -9.44 -9.00 7.88
C HIS A 96 -9.10 -7.52 8.10
N ASN A 97 -7.81 -7.17 8.20
CA ASN A 97 -7.38 -5.78 8.34
C ASN A 97 -7.51 -5.06 6.99
N PRO A 98 -8.18 -3.89 6.95
CA PRO A 98 -8.34 -3.13 5.71
C PRO A 98 -7.01 -2.77 5.02
N GLY A 99 -5.96 -2.45 5.78
CA GLY A 99 -4.65 -2.14 5.22
C GLY A 99 -3.97 -3.36 4.60
N GLU A 100 -4.13 -4.53 5.19
CA GLU A 100 -3.62 -5.78 4.62
C GLU A 100 -4.38 -6.15 3.33
N GLN A 101 -5.71 -5.96 3.31
CA GLN A 101 -6.53 -6.10 2.12
C GLN A 101 -6.08 -5.19 0.98
N TRP A 102 -5.70 -3.95 1.30
CA TRP A 102 -5.13 -3.04 0.31
C TRP A 102 -3.86 -3.63 -0.32
N PHE A 103 -2.95 -4.12 0.52
CA PHE A 103 -1.66 -4.64 0.08
C PHE A 103 -1.76 -5.97 -0.69
N LEU A 104 -2.81 -6.78 -0.49
CA LEU A 104 -3.08 -7.96 -1.34
C LEU A 104 -3.16 -7.63 -2.84
N ASN A 105 -3.37 -6.37 -3.20
CA ASN A 105 -3.46 -5.90 -4.58
C ASN A 105 -2.14 -5.30 -5.09
N ILE A 106 -1.04 -5.54 -4.39
CA ILE A 106 0.32 -5.12 -4.76
C ILE A 106 1.18 -6.38 -4.81
N HIS A 107 1.73 -6.68 -5.97
CA HIS A 107 2.60 -7.83 -6.23
C HIS A 107 4.02 -7.37 -6.58
N GLU A 108 4.98 -8.29 -6.43
CA GLU A 108 6.35 -8.05 -6.85
C GLU A 108 6.41 -7.62 -8.32
N GLY A 109 7.16 -6.55 -8.59
CA GLY A 109 7.25 -5.89 -9.89
C GLY A 109 6.31 -4.70 -10.08
N ASP A 110 5.26 -4.56 -9.25
CA ASP A 110 4.32 -3.44 -9.34
C ASP A 110 4.96 -2.13 -8.87
N MET A 111 4.95 -1.12 -9.73
CA MET A 111 5.42 0.22 -9.43
C MET A 111 4.25 1.20 -9.27
N PRO A 112 4.43 2.36 -8.63
CA PRO A 112 3.39 3.39 -8.57
C PRO A 112 2.94 3.92 -9.94
N ALA A 113 3.70 3.66 -11.00
CA ALA A 113 3.38 4.07 -12.36
C ALA A 113 2.33 3.15 -13.02
N ASP A 114 2.24 1.87 -12.62
CA ASP A 114 1.36 0.86 -13.22
C ASP A 114 0.34 0.29 -12.22
N ASN A 115 0.58 0.38 -10.91
CA ASN A 115 -0.34 -0.07 -9.87
C ASN A 115 -0.88 1.10 -9.01
N ALA A 116 -2.20 1.28 -9.05
CA ALA A 116 -2.89 2.34 -8.31
C ALA A 116 -2.86 2.16 -6.78
N PHE A 117 -2.81 0.92 -6.29
CA PHE A 117 -2.70 0.58 -4.87
C PHE A 117 -1.31 0.93 -4.34
N SER A 118 -0.25 0.58 -5.09
CA SER A 118 1.14 0.97 -4.78
C SER A 118 1.30 2.48 -4.76
N LYS A 119 0.74 3.17 -5.77
CA LYS A 119 0.75 4.65 -5.83
C LYS A 119 0.10 5.31 -4.63
N HIS A 120 -1.08 4.83 -4.23
CA HIS A 120 -1.78 5.35 -3.06
C HIS A 120 -1.01 5.07 -1.76
N ALA A 121 -0.45 3.87 -1.62
CA ALA A 121 0.36 3.51 -0.45
C ALA A 121 1.60 4.42 -0.31
N VAL A 122 2.28 4.77 -1.41
CA VAL A 122 3.38 5.76 -1.40
C VAL A 122 2.88 7.14 -0.97
N SER A 123 1.70 7.57 -1.43
CA SER A 123 1.10 8.83 -0.99
C SER A 123 0.84 8.86 0.52
N LEU A 124 0.42 7.72 1.11
CA LEU A 124 0.24 7.60 2.57
C LEU A 124 1.57 7.59 3.31
N CYS A 125 2.61 6.93 2.76
CA CYS A 125 3.97 7.04 3.30
C CYS A 125 4.44 8.49 3.34
N ASN A 126 4.23 9.23 2.24
CA ASN A 126 4.59 10.64 2.15
C ASN A 126 3.87 11.49 3.19
N GLN A 127 2.58 11.22 3.42
CA GLN A 127 1.81 11.90 4.47
C GLN A 127 2.43 11.71 5.87
N VAL A 128 2.76 10.47 6.25
CA VAL A 128 3.37 10.18 7.56
C VAL A 128 4.76 10.82 7.68
N LEU A 129 5.53 10.85 6.59
CA LEU A 129 6.86 11.46 6.53
C LEU A 129 6.84 12.99 6.43
N GLY A 130 5.67 13.63 6.25
CA GLY A 130 5.57 15.08 6.07
C GLY A 130 6.11 15.57 4.72
N LEU A 131 6.10 14.71 3.70
CA LEU A 131 6.54 14.99 2.34
C LEU A 131 5.36 15.38 1.45
N PRO A 132 5.59 16.05 0.30
CA PRO A 132 4.57 16.20 -0.72
C PRO A 132 3.96 14.86 -1.10
N LEU A 133 2.64 14.78 -1.28
CA LEU A 133 1.93 13.51 -1.55
C LEU A 133 2.48 12.77 -2.77
N GLU A 134 2.98 13.52 -3.75
CA GLU A 134 3.54 13.02 -5.01
C GLU A 134 5.06 12.81 -5.00
N ASP A 135 5.73 12.96 -3.85
CA ASP A 135 7.16 12.76 -3.73
C ASP A 135 7.58 11.32 -4.10
N GLY A 136 8.57 11.20 -4.99
CA GLY A 136 9.06 9.92 -5.53
C GLY A 136 8.17 9.31 -6.63
N LEU A 137 6.95 9.82 -6.84
CA LEU A 137 6.09 9.37 -7.93
C LEU A 137 6.56 10.01 -9.24
N LYS A 138 7.23 9.23 -10.09
CA LYS A 138 7.64 9.70 -11.41
C LYS A 138 6.38 10.09 -12.21
N VAL A 139 6.31 11.34 -12.64
CA VAL A 139 5.29 11.78 -13.59
C VAL A 139 5.61 11.13 -14.93
N VAL A 140 4.79 10.17 -15.35
CA VAL A 140 4.81 9.71 -16.75
C VAL A 140 4.28 10.88 -17.57
N ALA A 141 5.19 11.70 -18.11
CA ALA A 141 4.81 12.74 -19.04
C ALA A 141 4.15 12.06 -20.24
N LYS A 142 2.85 12.26 -20.43
CA LYS A 142 2.18 11.94 -21.69
C LYS A 142 2.88 12.78 -22.76
N ILE A 143 3.76 12.16 -23.54
CA ILE A 143 4.23 12.75 -24.78
C ILE A 143 3.03 12.70 -25.72
N GLU A 144 2.28 13.80 -25.81
CA GLU A 144 1.38 14.03 -26.93
C GLU A 144 2.25 14.15 -28.18
N VAL A 145 2.34 13.07 -28.95
CA VAL A 145 2.89 13.14 -30.31
C VAL A 145 1.88 13.94 -31.12
N LYS A 146 2.19 15.22 -31.34
CA LYS A 146 1.53 15.99 -32.40
C LYS A 146 2.04 15.43 -33.72
N GLU A 147 1.19 14.68 -34.42
CA GLU A 147 1.41 14.40 -35.83
C GLU A 147 1.46 15.72 -36.61
N ALA A 148 2.50 15.86 -37.42
CA ALA A 148 2.76 17.01 -38.29
C ALA A 148 2.18 16.78 -39.69
#